data_AF-A0A1S3GVQ7-F1
#
_entry.id   AF-A0A1S3GVQ7-F1
#
_cell.length_a   1.000
_cell.length_b   1.000
_cell.length_c   1.000
_cell.angle_alpha   90.00
_cell.angle_beta   90.00
_cell.angle_gamma   90.00
#
_symmetry.space_group_name_H-M   'P 1'
#
loop_
_entity.id
_entity.type
_entity.pdbx_description
1 polymer ?
#
loop_
_entity_poly.entity_id
_entity_poly.type
_entity_poly.pdbx_seq_one_letter_code
_entity_poly.pdbx_strand_id
1 'polypeptide(L)'
;MSDGLFLQKCREVAENCKDIKFNEMYLDTVCLNMVQDPSQFDVLVMPNLYGDILSDLCAGLIGGLGVTPSGNIGANGVAIFESVRVLLHTSSGWT
;
A
#
# COMPACT_ATOMS: atom_id res chain seq x y z
N MET A 1 -7.75 16.45 10.99
CA MET A 1 -8.60 15.76 12.00
C MET A 1 -8.77 14.27 11.68
N SER A 2 -8.77 13.87 10.39
CA SER A 2 -8.80 12.47 9.95
C SER A 2 -7.61 11.62 10.41
N ASP A 3 -6.39 12.12 10.22
CA ASP A 3 -5.19 11.28 10.34
C ASP A 3 -4.87 10.97 11.80
N GLY A 4 -5.20 11.90 12.70
CA GLY A 4 -5.06 11.70 14.14
C GLY A 4 -5.97 10.58 14.67
N LEU A 5 -7.20 10.48 14.15
CA LEU A 5 -8.11 9.39 14.51
C LEU A 5 -7.60 8.04 13.98
N PHE A 6 -7.07 8.03 12.76
CA PHE A 6 -6.47 6.83 12.19
C PHE A 6 -5.28 6.35 13.02
N LEU A 7 -4.33 7.24 13.34
CA LEU A 7 -3.18 6.91 14.19
C LEU A 7 -3.59 6.43 15.58
N GLN A 8 -4.59 7.09 16.19
CA GLN A 8 -5.12 6.65 17.49
C GLN A 8 -5.61 5.20 17.42
N LYS A 9 -6.39 4.84 16.38
CA LYS A 9 -6.88 3.48 16.21
C LYS A 9 -5.76 2.47 15.91
N CYS A 10 -4.77 2.85 15.12
CA CYS A 10 -3.58 2.01 14.91
C CYS A 10 -2.84 1.73 16.22
N ARG A 11 -2.66 2.73 17.09
CA ARG A 11 -2.03 2.56 18.41
C ARG A 11 -2.84 1.61 19.30
N GLU A 12 -4.15 1.80 19.38
CA GLU A 12 -5.06 0.92 20.16
C GLU A 12 -4.96 -0.54 19.70
N VAL A 13 -4.87 -0.80 18.39
CA VAL A 13 -4.70 -2.17 17.86
C VAL A 13 -3.29 -2.70 18.15
N ALA A 14 -2.25 -1.88 18.01
CA ALA A 14 -0.86 -2.26 18.27
C ALA A 14 -0.64 -2.70 19.73
N GLU A 15 -1.33 -2.08 20.70
CA GLU A 15 -1.28 -2.49 22.11
C GLU A 15 -1.76 -3.93 22.33
N ASN A 16 -2.66 -4.42 21.46
CA ASN A 16 -3.20 -5.78 21.49
C ASN A 16 -2.34 -6.80 20.70
N CYS A 17 -1.43 -6.34 19.84
CA CYS A 17 -0.57 -7.18 18.98
C CYS A 17 0.92 -6.97 19.30
N LYS A 18 1.36 -7.39 20.49
CA LYS A 18 2.71 -7.10 21.02
C LYS A 18 3.85 -7.84 20.31
N ASP A 19 3.52 -8.85 19.52
CA ASP A 19 4.43 -9.61 18.66
C ASP A 19 4.87 -8.83 17.41
N ILE A 20 4.12 -7.80 17.02
CA ILE A 20 4.42 -6.96 15.86
C ILE A 20 4.97 -5.61 16.33
N LYS A 21 6.14 -5.23 15.83
CA LYS A 21 6.72 -3.90 16.12
C LYS A 21 5.96 -2.83 15.35
N PHE A 22 5.33 -1.91 16.08
CA PHE A 22 4.63 -0.76 15.50
C PHE A 22 5.50 0.50 15.55
N ASN A 23 5.63 1.20 14.41
CA ASN A 23 6.29 2.50 14.30
C ASN A 23 5.42 3.44 13.45
N GLU A 24 5.57 4.75 13.67
CA GLU A 24 4.88 5.80 12.91
C GLU A 24 5.88 6.65 12.15
N MET A 25 5.52 7.05 10.93
CA MET A 25 6.36 7.88 10.07
C MET A 25 5.47 8.80 9.24
N TYR A 26 5.95 10.02 8.97
CA TYR A 26 5.25 10.93 8.06
C TYR A 26 5.34 10.44 6.62
N LEU A 27 4.28 10.70 5.84
CA LEU A 27 4.15 10.20 4.46
C LEU A 27 5.31 10.65 3.57
N ASP A 28 5.73 11.90 3.66
CA ASP A 28 6.85 12.46 2.91
C ASP A 28 8.18 11.73 3.19
N THR A 29 8.41 11.40 4.46
CA THR A 29 9.58 10.68 4.94
C THR A 29 9.55 9.23 4.46
N VAL A 30 8.38 8.59 4.48
CA VAL A 30 8.20 7.25 3.89
C VAL A 30 8.51 7.28 2.39
N CYS A 31 7.97 8.25 1.65
CA CYS A 31 8.25 8.39 0.21
C CYS A 31 9.74 8.56 -0.08
N LEU A 32 10.43 9.42 0.67
CA LEU A 32 11.87 9.66 0.52
C LEU A 32 12.68 8.40 0.83
N ASN A 33 12.36 7.71 1.93
CA ASN A 33 13.06 6.52 2.35
C ASN A 33 12.79 5.34 1.41
N MET A 34 11.58 5.23 0.87
CA MET A 34 11.20 4.18 -0.07
C MET A 34 12.07 4.18 -1.33
N VAL A 35 12.37 5.37 -1.87
CA VAL A 35 13.20 5.50 -3.08
C VAL A 35 14.69 5.35 -2.80
N GLN A 36 15.12 5.56 -1.56
CA GLN A 36 16.52 5.44 -1.14
C GLN A 36 16.88 3.99 -0.75
N ASP A 37 16.08 3.39 0.11
CA ASP A 37 16.26 2.01 0.57
C ASP A 37 14.88 1.41 0.94
N PRO A 38 14.20 0.72 0.01
CA PRO A 38 12.91 0.09 0.30
C PRO A 38 13.04 -1.11 1.25
N SER A 39 14.23 -1.67 1.48
CA SER A 39 14.43 -2.89 2.26
C SER A 39 14.19 -2.71 3.77
N GLN A 40 14.11 -1.46 4.24
CA GLN A 40 13.82 -1.13 5.63
C GLN A 40 12.34 -1.32 6.01
N PHE A 41 11.46 -1.55 5.03
CA PHE A 41 10.01 -1.64 5.24
C PHE A 41 9.51 -3.06 5.07
N ASP A 42 8.49 -3.41 5.87
CA ASP A 42 7.83 -4.72 5.84
C ASP A 42 6.33 -4.55 5.52
N VAL A 43 5.56 -4.01 6.47
CA VAL A 43 4.13 -3.73 6.30
C VAL A 43 3.85 -2.24 6.51
N LEU A 44 3.19 -1.61 5.54
CA LEU A 44 2.74 -0.21 5.61
C LEU A 44 1.21 -0.15 5.64
N VAL A 45 0.66 0.52 6.66
CA VAL A 45 -0.79 0.69 6.84
C VAL A 45 -1.12 2.17 6.85
N MET A 46 -2.03 2.60 5.98
CA MET A 46 -2.33 4.02 5.76
C MET A 46 -3.76 4.24 5.24
N PRO A 47 -4.29 5.47 5.33
CA PRO A 47 -5.56 5.83 4.70
C PRO A 47 -5.56 5.65 3.17
N ASN A 48 -6.76 5.52 2.60
CA ASN A 48 -6.98 5.18 1.19
C ASN A 48 -6.12 5.96 0.19
N LEU A 49 -6.15 7.29 0.25
CA LEU A 49 -5.40 8.14 -0.70
C LEU A 49 -3.87 7.93 -0.62
N TYR A 50 -3.34 7.67 0.58
CA TYR A 50 -1.90 7.45 0.74
C TYR A 50 -1.52 6.07 0.21
N GLY A 51 -2.40 5.08 0.42
CA GLY A 51 -2.24 3.72 -0.07
C GLY A 51 -2.15 3.68 -1.59
N ASP A 52 -3.02 4.41 -2.27
CA ASP A 52 -3.03 4.54 -3.73
C ASP A 52 -1.68 5.05 -4.25
N ILE A 53 -1.23 6.21 -3.75
CA ILE A 53 0.03 6.85 -4.16
C ILE A 53 1.25 5.96 -3.87
N LEU A 54 1.35 5.40 -2.66
CA LEU A 54 2.52 4.59 -2.29
C LEU A 54 2.51 3.23 -2.98
N SER A 55 1.34 2.64 -3.25
CA SER A 55 1.26 1.37 -3.96
C SER A 55 1.77 1.50 -5.40
N ASP A 56 1.48 2.62 -6.08
CA ASP A 56 2.02 2.95 -7.40
C ASP A 56 3.53 3.21 -7.35
N LEU A 57 4.02 3.92 -6.32
CA LEU A 57 5.45 4.13 -6.12
C LEU A 57 6.18 2.79 -5.96
N CYS A 58 5.68 1.90 -5.12
CA CYS A 58 6.24 0.56 -4.92
C CYS A 58 6.21 -0.26 -6.20
N ALA A 59 5.12 -0.22 -6.96
CA ALA A 59 5.04 -0.88 -8.25
C ALA A 59 6.11 -0.36 -9.22
N GLY A 60 6.35 0.95 -9.25
CA GLY A 60 7.43 1.56 -10.04
C GLY A 60 8.83 1.03 -9.68
N LEU A 61 9.09 0.79 -8.40
CA LEU A 61 10.40 0.28 -7.92
C LEU A 61 10.69 -1.16 -8.36
N ILE A 62 9.65 -2.00 -8.53
CA ILE A 62 9.82 -3.44 -8.86
C ILE A 62 9.69 -3.77 -10.35
N GLY A 63 9.59 -2.77 -11.23
CA GLY A 63 9.48 -2.97 -12.68
C GLY A 63 8.12 -2.62 -13.28
N GLY A 64 7.25 -1.95 -12.53
CA GLY A 64 5.98 -1.38 -12.97
C GLY A 64 4.74 -2.22 -12.61
N LEU A 65 3.57 -1.64 -12.83
CA LEU A 65 2.25 -2.21 -12.49
C LEU A 65 1.93 -3.57 -13.17
N GLY A 66 2.72 -3.96 -14.17
CA GLY A 66 2.53 -5.21 -14.90
C GLY A 66 2.83 -6.48 -14.10
N VAL A 67 3.56 -6.36 -12.98
CA VAL A 67 3.99 -7.48 -12.12
C VAL A 67 3.44 -7.39 -10.69
N THR A 68 2.64 -6.37 -10.38
CA THR A 68 2.10 -6.14 -9.03
C THR A 68 0.73 -6.81 -8.86
N PRO A 69 0.58 -7.79 -7.96
CA PRO A 69 -0.73 -8.31 -7.58
C PRO A 69 -1.43 -7.39 -6.56
N SER A 70 -2.77 -7.37 -6.56
CA SER A 70 -3.58 -6.68 -5.53
C SER A 70 -4.74 -7.55 -5.03
N GLY A 71 -5.14 -7.32 -3.79
CA GLY A 71 -6.24 -8.01 -3.13
C GLY A 71 -7.04 -7.05 -2.25
N ASN A 72 -8.34 -6.91 -2.55
CA ASN A 72 -9.30 -6.17 -1.77
C ASN A 72 -10.10 -7.13 -0.89
N ILE A 73 -10.00 -6.97 0.43
CA ILE A 73 -10.67 -7.82 1.41
C ILE A 73 -11.94 -7.11 1.92
N GLY A 74 -13.09 -7.75 1.74
CA GLY A 74 -14.40 -7.30 2.17
C GLY A 74 -14.94 -8.06 3.38
N ALA A 75 -16.12 -7.66 3.84
CA ALA A 75 -16.82 -8.35 4.92
C ALA A 75 -17.29 -9.75 4.50
N ASN A 76 -17.62 -10.60 5.49
CA ASN A 76 -18.24 -11.91 5.29
C ASN A 76 -17.40 -12.90 4.45
N GLY A 77 -16.07 -12.75 4.49
CA GLY A 77 -15.16 -13.63 3.74
C GLY A 77 -15.12 -13.34 2.24
N VAL A 78 -15.66 -12.21 1.79
CA VAL A 78 -15.53 -11.76 0.40
C VAL A 78 -14.12 -11.22 0.17
N ALA A 79 -13.45 -11.69 -0.87
CA ALA A 79 -12.16 -11.18 -1.31
C ALA A 79 -12.14 -11.05 -2.83
N ILE A 80 -11.65 -9.92 -3.34
CA ILE A 80 -11.46 -9.65 -4.76
C ILE A 80 -9.96 -9.56 -5.00
N PHE A 81 -9.43 -10.43 -5.84
CA PHE A 81 -8.03 -10.37 -6.28
C PHE A 81 -7.99 -9.87 -7.71
N GLU A 82 -7.27 -8.77 -7.93
CA GLU A 82 -7.16 -8.14 -9.24
C GLU A 82 -5.71 -7.80 -9.56
N SER A 83 -5.44 -7.66 -10.86
CA SER A 83 -4.17 -7.08 -11.31
C SER A 83 -4.27 -5.57 -11.15
N VAL A 84 -3.22 -4.90 -10.68
CA VAL A 84 -3.14 -3.43 -10.59
C VAL A 84 -3.04 -2.76 -11.98
N ARG A 85 -3.22 -3.54 -13.05
CA ARG A 85 -3.11 -3.06 -14.42
C ARG A 85 -4.28 -2.13 -14.75
N VAL A 86 -3.99 -0.84 -14.91
CA VAL A 86 -4.79 0.04 -15.76
C VAL A 86 -4.82 -0.59 -17.15
N LEU A 87 -6.02 -0.88 -17.67
CA LEU A 87 -6.25 -1.34 -19.03
C LEU A 87 -5.65 -0.33 -20.03
N LEU A 88 -4.36 -0.47 -20.34
CA LEU A 88 -3.71 0.21 -21.47
C LEU A 88 -4.18 -0.49 -22.74
N HIS A 89 -5.28 0.00 -23.30
CA HIS A 89 -5.82 -0.41 -24.58
C HIS A 89 -4.99 0.19 -25.74
N THR A 90 -3.70 -0.13 -25.78
CA THR A 90 -2.77 0.28 -26.86
C THR A 90 -1.84 -0.86 -27.31
N SER A 91 -2.24 -2.11 -27.12
CA SER A 91 -1.51 -3.28 -27.68
C SER A 91 -2.41 -4.45 -28.12
N SER A 92 -3.73 -4.25 -28.25
CA SER A 92 -4.54 -5.15 -29.08
C SER A 92 -4.21 -4.86 -30.55
N GLY A 93 -3.37 -5.72 -31.13
CA GLY A 93 -2.91 -5.64 -32.50
C GLY A 93 -4.06 -5.52 -33.49
N TRP A 94 -3.98 -4.49 -34.33
CA TRP A 94 -4.63 -4.45 -35.63
C TRP A 94 -3.58 -4.85 -36.67
N THR A 95 -3.63 -6.12 -37.09
CA THR A 95 -3.44 -6.48 -38.50
C THR A 95 -4.74 -6.25 -39.25
#